data_AF-A0A8B6XMI8-F1
#
_entry.id   AF-A0A8B6XMI8-F1
#
_cell.length_a   1.000
_cell.length_b   1.000
_cell.length_c   1.000
_cell.angle_alpha   90.00
_cell.angle_beta   90.00
_cell.angle_gamma   90.00
#
_symmetry.space_group_name_H-M   'P 1'
#
loop_
_entity.id
_entity.type
_entity.pdbx_description
1 polymer ?
#
loop_
_entity_poly.entity_id
_entity_poly.type
_entity_poly.pdbx_seq_one_letter_code
_entity_poly.pdbx_strand_id
1 'polypeptide(L)'
;MDLRKILEGTVSPDQNELQQASRVLEEAATQNFPHFLVALSELVANVNENPIIRQAAGIQLKNCLVAKDTSLRQVYQQRWFALEENIRLTVKNKVFSALGTETSKPSSAASCIAGIAGAELPYNLWPDLMKNLCDNTEVTEPNSDALKEATLEAIGYICQDIDAQFLTSYAPHILKSIVNRMGNEELK
;
A
#
# COMPACT_ATOMS: atom_id res chain seq x y z
N MET A 1 17.01 -18.10 3.69
CA MET A 1 17.23 -16.91 2.84
C MET A 1 16.96 -15.69 3.69
N ASP A 2 17.84 -14.69 3.64
CA ASP A 2 17.65 -13.45 4.39
C ASP A 2 17.02 -12.41 3.45
N LEU A 3 15.69 -12.26 3.53
CA LEU A 3 14.92 -11.34 2.67
C LEU A 3 15.45 -9.91 2.73
N ARG A 4 15.99 -9.50 3.89
CA ARG A 4 16.59 -8.17 4.10
C ARG A 4 17.77 -7.92 3.18
N LYS A 5 18.72 -8.86 3.12
CA LYS A 5 19.90 -8.76 2.25
C LYS A 5 19.54 -8.73 0.78
N ILE A 6 18.52 -9.50 0.39
CA ILE A 6 18.05 -9.52 -1.00
C ILE A 6 17.43 -8.15 -1.35
N LEU A 7 16.63 -7.57 -0.45
CA LEU A 7 16.06 -6.24 -0.64
C LEU A 7 17.13 -5.14 -0.71
N GLU A 8 18.19 -5.22 0.09
CA GLU A 8 19.35 -4.32 -0.03
C GLU A 8 20.03 -4.43 -1.41
N GLY A 9 20.15 -5.64 -1.96
CA GLY A 9 20.67 -5.85 -3.31
C GLY A 9 19.85 -5.16 -4.40
N THR A 10 18.54 -4.93 -4.19
CA THR A 10 17.69 -4.23 -5.17
C THR A 10 17.96 -2.74 -5.29
N VAL A 11 18.68 -2.14 -4.35
CA VAL A 11 19.09 -0.74 -4.38
C VAL A 11 20.59 -0.56 -4.67
N SER A 12 21.31 -1.66 -4.93
CA SER A 12 22.74 -1.63 -5.24
C SER A 12 23.00 -0.91 -6.58
N PRO A 13 24.06 -0.09 -6.68
CA PRO A 13 24.49 0.49 -7.94
C PRO A 13 25.11 -0.56 -8.90
N ASP A 14 25.45 -1.76 -8.40
CA ASP A 14 25.96 -2.86 -9.21
C ASP A 14 24.80 -3.56 -9.96
N GLN A 15 24.86 -3.54 -11.30
CA GLN A 15 23.81 -4.13 -12.14
C GLN A 15 23.69 -5.65 -11.97
N ASN A 16 24.78 -6.36 -11.69
CA ASN A 16 24.75 -7.80 -11.50
C ASN A 16 24.09 -8.14 -10.17
N GLU A 17 24.41 -7.42 -9.11
CA GLU A 17 23.78 -7.58 -7.79
C GLU A 17 22.27 -7.27 -7.84
N LEU A 18 21.89 -6.17 -8.51
CA LEU A 18 20.49 -5.80 -8.71
C LEU A 18 19.70 -6.86 -9.50
N GLN A 19 20.29 -7.40 -10.58
CA GLN A 19 19.65 -8.46 -11.37
C GLN A 19 19.50 -9.76 -10.58
N GLN A 20 20.53 -10.14 -9.81
CA GLN A 20 20.48 -11.33 -8.96
C GLN A 20 19.40 -11.18 -7.88
N ALA A 21 19.37 -10.05 -7.19
CA ALA A 21 18.35 -9.75 -6.18
C ALA A 21 16.93 -9.82 -6.77
N SER A 22 16.73 -9.23 -7.95
CA SER A 22 15.43 -9.23 -8.64
C SER A 22 14.97 -10.64 -9.00
N ARG A 23 15.86 -11.48 -9.56
CA ARG A 23 15.55 -12.88 -9.88
C ARG A 23 15.17 -13.69 -8.65
N VAL A 24 15.92 -13.52 -7.56
CA VAL A 24 15.63 -14.22 -6.29
C VAL A 24 14.26 -13.80 -5.73
N LEU A 25 13.87 -12.53 -5.87
CA LEU A 25 12.54 -12.07 -5.45
C LEU A 25 11.42 -12.66 -6.32
N GLU A 26 11.63 -12.75 -7.63
CA GLU A 26 10.67 -13.41 -8.54
C GLU A 26 10.52 -14.91 -8.22
N GLU A 27 11.63 -15.60 -7.95
CA GLU A 27 11.63 -17.00 -7.49
C GLU A 27 10.90 -17.15 -6.14
N ALA A 28 11.13 -16.25 -5.18
CA ALA A 28 10.44 -16.28 -3.90
C ALA A 28 8.92 -16.06 -4.05
N ALA A 29 8.52 -15.12 -4.91
CA ALA A 29 7.13 -14.83 -5.21
C ALA A 29 6.42 -16.00 -5.90
N THR A 30 7.13 -16.81 -6.69
CA THR A 30 6.56 -18.00 -7.36
C THR A 30 6.51 -19.23 -6.47
N GLN A 31 7.47 -19.41 -5.56
CA GLN A 31 7.50 -20.57 -4.65
C GLN A 31 6.45 -20.48 -3.54
N ASN A 32 6.32 -19.34 -2.87
CA ASN A 32 5.37 -19.17 -1.78
C ASN A 32 4.87 -17.72 -1.70
N PHE A 33 3.97 -17.38 -2.63
CA PHE A 33 3.39 -16.05 -2.73
C PHE A 33 2.73 -15.56 -1.41
N PRO A 34 1.91 -16.36 -0.69
CA PRO A 34 1.30 -15.91 0.57
C PRO A 34 2.33 -15.50 1.63
N HIS A 35 3.33 -16.36 1.87
CA HIS A 35 4.36 -16.10 2.88
C HIS A 35 5.23 -14.90 2.48
N PHE A 36 5.56 -14.78 1.19
CA PHE A 36 6.31 -13.66 0.64
C PHE A 36 5.60 -12.32 0.86
N LEU A 37 4.28 -12.24 0.58
CA LEU A 37 3.50 -11.03 0.83
C LEU A 37 3.46 -10.64 2.31
N VAL A 38 3.27 -11.61 3.21
CA VAL A 38 3.27 -11.33 4.65
C VAL A 38 4.61 -10.78 5.09
N ALA A 39 5.72 -11.43 4.70
CA ALA A 39 7.06 -10.98 5.05
C ALA A 39 7.37 -9.57 4.54
N LEU A 40 6.97 -9.23 3.31
CA LEU A 40 7.09 -7.86 2.78
C LEU A 40 6.26 -6.86 3.60
N SER A 41 5.00 -7.20 3.92
CA SER A 41 4.11 -6.32 4.67
C SER A 41 4.61 -6.06 6.10
N GLU A 42 5.22 -7.05 6.74
CA GLU A 42 5.84 -6.91 8.07
C GLU A 42 7.04 -5.96 8.05
N LEU A 43 7.90 -6.06 7.03
CA LEU A 43 9.03 -5.14 6.86
C LEU A 43 8.55 -3.70 6.64
N VAL A 44 7.54 -3.50 5.80
CA VAL A 44 6.97 -2.16 5.53
C VAL A 44 6.40 -1.53 6.79
N ALA A 45 5.68 -2.32 7.61
CA ALA A 45 5.08 -1.86 8.86
C ALA A 45 6.07 -1.66 10.02
N ASN A 46 7.28 -2.23 9.94
CA ASN A 46 8.26 -2.13 11.02
C ASN A 46 9.01 -0.78 10.98
N VAL A 47 8.58 0.19 11.78
CA VAL A 47 9.19 1.53 11.86
C VAL A 47 10.65 1.50 12.33
N ASN A 48 11.07 0.45 13.06
CA ASN A 48 12.44 0.29 13.55
C ASN A 48 13.39 -0.39 12.53
N GLU A 49 12.87 -0.80 11.37
CA GLU A 49 13.68 -1.41 10.31
C GLU A 49 14.44 -0.35 9.50
N ASN A 50 15.52 -0.77 8.84
CA ASN A 50 16.28 0.10 7.93
C ASN A 50 15.34 0.76 6.89
N PRO A 51 15.31 2.10 6.77
CA PRO A 51 14.46 2.81 5.81
C PRO A 51 14.61 2.34 4.36
N ILE A 52 15.83 1.95 3.96
CA ILE A 52 16.12 1.43 2.62
C ILE A 52 15.39 0.08 2.40
N ILE A 53 15.46 -0.81 3.39
CA ILE A 53 14.78 -2.12 3.36
C ILE A 53 13.27 -1.92 3.34
N ARG A 54 12.75 -1.01 4.17
CA ARG A 54 11.31 -0.67 4.20
C ARG A 54 10.83 -0.18 2.85
N GLN A 55 11.57 0.74 2.23
CA GLN A 55 11.25 1.30 0.92
C GLN A 55 11.29 0.21 -0.16
N ALA A 56 12.35 -0.61 -0.20
CA ALA A 56 12.47 -1.72 -1.13
C ALA A 56 11.31 -2.72 -0.95
N ALA A 57 10.97 -3.08 0.29
CA ALA A 57 9.84 -3.96 0.60
C ALA A 57 8.51 -3.36 0.13
N GLY A 58 8.29 -2.05 0.32
CA GLY A 58 7.09 -1.34 -0.12
C GLY A 58 6.95 -1.33 -1.64
N ILE A 59 8.05 -1.12 -2.36
CA ILE A 59 8.08 -1.18 -3.83
C ILE A 59 7.74 -2.60 -4.31
N GLN A 60 8.35 -3.63 -3.71
CA GLN A 60 8.08 -5.03 -4.10
C GLN A 60 6.63 -5.43 -3.78
N LEU A 61 6.11 -5.02 -2.62
CA LEU A 61 4.73 -5.26 -2.24
C LEU A 61 3.76 -4.59 -3.22
N LYS A 62 4.03 -3.33 -3.61
CA LYS A 62 3.27 -2.61 -4.63
C LYS A 62 3.31 -3.35 -5.97
N ASN A 63 4.46 -3.82 -6.40
CA ASN A 63 4.59 -4.57 -7.66
C ASN A 63 3.81 -5.89 -7.67
N CYS A 64 3.52 -6.46 -6.49
CA CYS A 64 2.70 -7.67 -6.36
C CYS A 64 1.19 -7.40 -6.41
N LEU A 65 0.76 -6.17 -6.06
CA LEU A 65 -0.64 -5.81 -5.83
C LEU A 65 -1.20 -4.82 -6.86
N VAL A 66 -0.35 -3.98 -7.44
CA VAL A 66 -0.74 -2.87 -8.31
C VAL A 66 -0.19 -3.12 -9.72
N ALA A 67 -1.09 -3.04 -10.70
CA ALA A 67 -0.75 -3.10 -12.12
C ALA A 67 -1.37 -1.91 -12.87
N LYS A 68 -0.58 -1.32 -13.77
CA LYS A 68 -1.03 -0.26 -14.68
C LYS A 68 -1.90 -0.82 -15.82
N ASP A 69 -1.56 -2.01 -16.29
CA ASP A 69 -2.30 -2.70 -17.35
C ASP A 69 -3.56 -3.38 -16.79
N THR A 70 -4.70 -3.19 -17.46
CA THR A 70 -6.00 -3.72 -17.00
C THR A 70 -6.03 -5.24 -16.98
N SER A 71 -5.43 -5.91 -17.96
CA SER A 71 -5.33 -7.37 -18.03
C SER A 71 -4.48 -7.91 -16.89
N LEU A 72 -3.32 -7.30 -16.64
CA LEU A 72 -2.45 -7.70 -15.53
C LEU A 72 -3.11 -7.44 -14.16
N ARG A 73 -3.91 -6.37 -14.04
CA ARG A 73 -4.69 -6.05 -12.84
C ARG A 73 -5.68 -7.18 -12.51
N GLN A 74 -6.38 -7.73 -13.50
CA GLN A 74 -7.30 -8.86 -13.28
C GLN A 74 -6.55 -10.10 -12.79
N VAL A 75 -5.37 -10.40 -13.34
CA VAL A 75 -4.53 -11.52 -12.88
C VAL A 75 -4.11 -11.32 -11.43
N TYR A 76 -3.70 -10.10 -11.05
CA TYR A 76 -3.29 -9.79 -9.68
C TYR A 76 -4.46 -9.89 -8.70
N GLN A 77 -5.65 -9.42 -9.10
CA GLN A 77 -6.88 -9.57 -8.31
C GLN A 77 -7.25 -11.03 -8.10
N GLN A 78 -7.20 -11.87 -9.14
CA GLN A 78 -7.45 -13.30 -9.01
C GLN A 78 -6.44 -13.97 -8.08
N ARG A 79 -5.15 -13.65 -8.23
CA ARG A 79 -4.08 -14.14 -7.35
C ARG A 79 -4.28 -13.69 -5.90
N TRP A 80 -4.76 -12.47 -5.69
CA TRP A 80 -5.11 -11.95 -4.37
C TRP A 80 -6.30 -12.73 -3.77
N PHE A 81 -7.37 -12.97 -4.52
CA PHE A 81 -8.52 -13.74 -4.04
C PHE A 81 -8.23 -15.21 -3.79
N ALA A 82 -7.23 -15.78 -4.45
CA ALA A 82 -6.76 -17.14 -4.18
C ALA A 82 -6.05 -17.25 -2.80
N LEU A 83 -5.69 -16.14 -2.16
CA LEU A 83 -5.11 -16.14 -0.83
C LEU A 83 -6.17 -16.42 0.24
N GLU A 84 -5.76 -17.18 1.25
CA GLU A 84 -6.54 -17.36 2.47
C GLU A 84 -6.89 -16.02 3.12
N GLU A 85 -8.08 -15.93 3.70
CA GLU A 85 -8.60 -14.70 4.30
C GLU A 85 -7.68 -14.16 5.41
N ASN A 86 -7.11 -15.05 6.24
CA ASN A 86 -6.19 -14.66 7.31
C ASN A 86 -4.92 -13.96 6.76
N ILE A 87 -4.41 -14.43 5.61
CA ILE A 87 -3.25 -13.80 4.95
C ILE A 87 -3.64 -12.41 4.44
N ARG A 88 -4.79 -12.30 3.77
CA ARG A 88 -5.31 -11.01 3.29
C ARG A 88 -5.50 -10.01 4.43
N LEU A 89 -6.13 -10.43 5.54
CA LEU A 89 -6.29 -9.61 6.74
C LEU A 89 -4.96 -9.16 7.32
N THR A 90 -3.98 -10.07 7.42
CA THR A 90 -2.64 -9.73 7.93
C THR A 90 -1.98 -8.65 7.07
N VAL A 91 -1.97 -8.83 5.76
CA VAL A 91 -1.37 -7.85 4.82
C VAL A 91 -2.12 -6.53 4.88
N LYS A 92 -3.46 -6.53 4.88
CA LYS A 92 -4.29 -5.33 5.02
C LYS A 92 -3.94 -4.53 6.27
N ASN A 93 -3.89 -5.20 7.42
CA ASN A 93 -3.58 -4.56 8.70
C ASN A 93 -2.17 -3.96 8.71
N LYS A 94 -1.18 -4.70 8.20
CA LYS A 94 0.22 -4.25 8.14
C LYS A 94 0.39 -3.05 7.23
N VAL A 95 -0.15 -3.10 6.01
CA VAL A 95 -0.08 -1.98 5.06
C VAL A 95 -0.82 -0.75 5.63
N PHE A 96 -2.00 -0.94 6.23
CA PHE A 96 -2.73 0.17 6.84
C PHE A 96 -1.94 0.80 8.01
N SER A 97 -1.30 -0.02 8.86
CA SER A 97 -0.45 0.48 9.95
C SER A 97 0.82 1.19 9.50
N ALA A 98 1.29 0.91 8.27
CA ALA A 98 2.47 1.57 7.71
C ALA A 98 2.17 2.99 7.19
N LEU A 99 0.89 3.32 6.97
CA LEU A 99 0.46 4.62 6.47
C LEU A 99 0.94 5.74 7.40
N GLY A 100 1.61 6.75 6.84
CA GLY A 100 2.18 7.86 7.62
C GLY A 100 3.48 7.56 8.37
N THR A 101 3.96 6.31 8.37
CA THR A 101 5.26 5.93 8.97
C THR A 101 6.38 5.87 7.94
N GLU A 102 6.04 5.95 6.65
CA GLU A 102 6.98 5.89 5.54
C GLU A 102 7.68 7.25 5.37
N THR A 103 8.99 7.20 5.13
CA THR A 103 9.78 8.39 4.78
C THR A 103 9.89 8.59 3.27
N SER A 104 9.56 7.56 2.48
CA SER A 104 9.59 7.61 1.02
C SER A 104 8.30 8.23 0.46
N LYS A 105 8.46 9.18 -0.46
CA LYS A 105 7.36 9.74 -1.27
C LYS A 105 7.54 9.37 -2.74
N PRO A 106 6.48 8.99 -3.50
CA PRO A 106 5.10 8.76 -3.04
C PRO A 106 4.99 7.56 -2.09
N SER A 107 3.94 7.53 -1.25
CA SER A 107 3.74 6.46 -0.26
C SER A 107 3.49 5.11 -0.94
N SER A 108 4.31 4.11 -0.59
CA SER A 108 4.13 2.76 -1.11
C SER A 108 2.94 2.08 -0.42
N ALA A 109 2.72 2.34 0.86
CA ALA A 109 1.54 1.87 1.59
C ALA A 109 0.25 2.40 0.94
N ALA A 110 0.17 3.70 0.63
CA ALA A 110 -1.00 4.30 -0.03
C ALA A 110 -1.34 3.61 -1.36
N SER A 111 -0.32 3.36 -2.19
CA SER A 111 -0.47 2.64 -3.45
C SER A 111 -0.97 1.20 -3.24
N CYS A 112 -0.43 0.49 -2.24
CA CYS A 112 -0.84 -0.87 -1.92
C CYS A 112 -2.29 -0.94 -1.41
N ILE A 113 -2.70 0.00 -0.56
CA ILE A 113 -4.09 0.12 -0.09
C ILE A 113 -5.02 0.28 -1.30
N ALA A 114 -4.71 1.19 -2.22
CA ALA A 114 -5.53 1.40 -3.40
C ALA A 114 -5.62 0.15 -4.30
N GLY A 115 -4.51 -0.56 -4.50
CA GLY A 115 -4.50 -1.83 -5.24
C GLY A 115 -5.40 -2.90 -4.62
N ILE A 116 -5.32 -3.09 -3.30
CA ILE A 116 -6.17 -4.04 -2.57
C ILE A 116 -7.63 -3.57 -2.57
N ALA A 117 -7.87 -2.28 -2.38
CA ALA A 117 -9.21 -1.70 -2.38
C ALA A 117 -9.91 -1.91 -3.73
N GLY A 118 -9.19 -1.73 -4.84
CA GLY A 118 -9.71 -1.98 -6.18
C GLY A 118 -10.10 -3.44 -6.42
N ALA A 119 -9.49 -4.38 -5.69
CA ALA A 119 -9.92 -5.77 -5.66
C ALA A 119 -11.14 -5.95 -4.74
N GLU A 120 -11.06 -5.54 -3.47
CA GLU A 120 -11.96 -5.97 -2.41
C GLU A 120 -13.23 -5.12 -2.21
N LEU A 121 -13.21 -3.82 -2.54
CA LEU A 121 -14.37 -2.96 -2.36
C LEU A 121 -15.58 -3.37 -3.21
N PRO A 122 -15.43 -3.74 -4.50
CA PRO A 122 -16.55 -4.22 -5.31
C PRO A 122 -17.26 -5.47 -4.75
N TYR A 123 -16.56 -6.25 -3.92
CA TYR A 123 -17.08 -7.47 -3.29
C TYR A 123 -17.40 -7.28 -1.80
N ASN A 124 -17.32 -6.05 -1.28
CA ASN A 124 -17.57 -5.73 0.13
C ASN A 124 -16.70 -6.53 1.12
N LEU A 125 -15.44 -6.84 0.76
CA LEU A 125 -14.52 -7.62 1.59
C LEU A 125 -13.62 -6.74 2.50
N TRP A 126 -13.74 -5.42 2.36
CA TRP A 126 -13.08 -4.44 3.22
C TRP A 126 -13.98 -3.23 3.53
N PRO A 127 -15.12 -3.43 4.21
CA PRO A 127 -16.14 -2.40 4.40
C PRO A 127 -15.65 -1.19 5.22
N ASP A 128 -14.76 -1.41 6.19
CA ASP A 128 -14.29 -0.36 7.09
C ASP A 128 -13.20 0.54 6.49
N LEU A 129 -12.68 0.21 5.31
CA LEU A 129 -11.54 0.91 4.71
C LEU A 129 -11.80 2.41 4.55
N MET A 130 -12.88 2.78 3.87
CA MET A 130 -13.15 4.19 3.55
C MET A 130 -13.44 5.01 4.80
N LYS A 131 -14.13 4.40 5.78
CA LYS A 131 -14.36 5.02 7.08
C LYS A 131 -13.04 5.30 7.78
N ASN A 132 -12.17 4.29 7.91
CA ASN A 132 -10.89 4.42 8.60
C ASN A 132 -9.95 5.42 7.91
N LEU A 133 -9.96 5.48 6.56
CA LEU A 133 -9.21 6.51 5.82
C LEU A 133 -9.76 7.91 6.11
N CYS A 134 -11.09 8.11 6.11
CA CYS A 134 -11.66 9.41 6.47
C CYS A 134 -11.31 9.79 7.92
N ASP A 135 -11.42 8.87 8.86
CA ASP A 135 -11.09 9.09 10.27
C ASP A 135 -9.62 9.54 10.42
N ASN A 136 -8.67 8.91 9.70
CA ASN A 136 -7.25 9.29 9.69
C ASN A 136 -7.02 10.74 9.21
N THR A 137 -7.87 11.27 8.33
CA THR A 137 -7.75 12.67 7.88
C THR A 137 -8.21 13.69 8.93
N GLU A 138 -9.06 13.26 9.86
CA GLU A 138 -9.62 14.12 10.91
C GLU A 138 -8.81 14.09 12.22
N VAL A 139 -7.75 13.27 12.31
CA VAL A 139 -6.88 13.18 13.48
C VAL A 139 -6.26 14.54 13.82
N THR A 140 -6.41 14.99 15.07
CA THR A 140 -5.89 16.29 15.54
C THR A 140 -4.56 16.17 16.29
N GLU A 141 -3.97 14.99 16.35
CA GLU A 141 -2.74 14.74 17.09
C GLU A 141 -1.54 15.49 16.47
N PRO A 142 -0.63 16.03 17.30
CA PRO A 142 0.60 16.63 16.81
C PRO A 142 1.46 15.57 16.10
N ASN A 143 2.05 15.93 14.95
CA ASN A 143 2.83 15.05 14.04
C ASN A 143 2.01 14.07 13.17
N SER A 144 0.69 14.25 13.04
CA SER A 144 -0.15 13.45 12.14
C SER A 144 -0.12 13.88 10.66
N ASP A 145 0.68 14.89 10.29
CA ASP A 145 0.70 15.44 8.93
C ASP A 145 1.10 14.39 7.87
N ALA A 146 2.10 13.56 8.16
CA ALA A 146 2.51 12.48 7.27
C ALA A 146 1.42 11.42 7.09
N LEU A 147 0.67 11.11 8.15
CA LEU A 147 -0.48 10.21 8.09
C LEU A 147 -1.58 10.79 7.22
N LYS A 148 -1.94 12.07 7.41
CA LYS A 148 -2.96 12.75 6.61
C LYS A 148 -2.59 12.80 5.14
N GLU A 149 -1.34 13.14 4.83
CA GLU A 149 -0.85 13.20 3.45
C GLU A 149 -0.91 11.83 2.78
N ALA A 150 -0.35 10.78 3.40
CA ALA A 150 -0.39 9.43 2.84
C ALA A 150 -1.82 8.88 2.73
N THR A 151 -2.69 9.23 3.67
CA THR A 151 -4.12 8.87 3.64
C THR A 151 -4.85 9.52 2.47
N LEU A 152 -4.61 10.81 2.23
CA LEU A 152 -5.23 11.51 1.10
C LEU A 152 -4.68 11.02 -0.24
N GLU A 153 -3.41 10.64 -0.30
CA GLU A 153 -2.82 9.97 -1.45
C GLU A 153 -3.52 8.63 -1.72
N ALA A 154 -3.76 7.81 -0.68
CA ALA A 154 -4.49 6.54 -0.80
C ALA A 154 -5.93 6.75 -1.29
N ILE A 155 -6.65 7.71 -0.71
CA ILE A 155 -8.02 8.07 -1.15
C ILE A 155 -8.00 8.52 -2.62
N GLY A 156 -7.03 9.35 -3.01
CA GLY A 156 -6.87 9.81 -4.39
C GLY A 156 -6.69 8.65 -5.37
N TYR A 157 -5.81 7.71 -5.07
CA TYR A 157 -5.62 6.51 -5.89
C TYR A 157 -6.87 5.61 -5.95
N ILE A 158 -7.57 5.44 -4.82
CA ILE A 158 -8.84 4.70 -4.78
C ILE A 158 -9.88 5.33 -5.69
N CYS A 159 -10.05 6.66 -5.61
CA CYS A 159 -10.99 7.41 -6.45
C CYS A 159 -10.64 7.36 -7.94
N GLN A 160 -9.37 7.15 -8.28
CA GLN A 160 -8.93 7.01 -9.67
C GLN A 160 -9.22 5.61 -10.23
N ASP A 161 -9.03 4.56 -9.42
CA ASP A 161 -9.09 3.18 -9.89
C ASP A 161 -10.45 2.50 -9.72
N ILE A 162 -11.35 3.04 -8.88
CA ILE A 162 -12.63 2.44 -8.54
C ILE A 162 -13.80 3.28 -9.06
N ASP A 163 -14.85 2.60 -9.52
CA ASP A 163 -16.09 3.24 -9.94
C ASP A 163 -16.74 4.03 -8.79
N ALA A 164 -17.15 5.26 -9.09
CA ALA A 164 -17.78 6.19 -8.16
C ALA A 164 -19.02 5.60 -7.46
N GLN A 165 -19.71 4.62 -8.05
CA GLN A 165 -20.84 3.95 -7.41
C GLN A 165 -20.48 3.31 -6.06
N PHE A 166 -19.25 2.81 -5.91
CA PHE A 166 -18.78 2.20 -4.66
C PHE A 166 -18.34 3.22 -3.61
N LEU A 167 -18.14 4.48 -4.03
CA LEU A 167 -17.65 5.56 -3.19
C LEU A 167 -18.74 6.59 -2.84
N THR A 168 -19.93 6.49 -3.44
CA THR A 168 -21.00 7.49 -3.33
C THR A 168 -21.40 7.75 -1.88
N SER A 169 -21.49 6.72 -1.04
CA SER A 169 -21.80 6.85 0.38
C SER A 169 -20.75 7.60 1.19
N TYR A 170 -19.50 7.62 0.72
CA TYR A 170 -18.37 8.27 1.39
C TYR A 170 -17.97 9.60 0.74
N ALA A 171 -18.55 9.95 -0.41
CA ALA A 171 -18.20 11.17 -1.15
C ALA A 171 -18.26 12.46 -0.31
N PRO A 172 -19.25 12.69 0.58
CA PRO A 172 -19.25 13.88 1.43
C PRO A 172 -18.06 13.93 2.39
N HIS A 173 -17.66 12.79 2.96
CA HIS A 173 -16.52 12.70 3.85
C HIS A 173 -15.20 12.91 3.11
N ILE A 174 -15.04 12.26 1.95
CA ILE A 174 -13.86 12.42 1.08
C ILE A 174 -13.69 13.90 0.69
N LEU A 175 -14.76 14.56 0.24
CA LEU A 175 -14.72 15.97 -0.15
C LEU A 175 -14.37 16.87 1.04
N LYS A 176 -14.94 16.62 2.23
CA LYS A 176 -14.60 17.35 3.46
C LYS A 176 -13.12 17.20 3.79
N SER A 177 -12.56 16.00 3.72
CA SER A 177 -11.14 15.73 3.97
C SER A 177 -10.23 16.49 3.00
N ILE A 178 -10.58 16.52 1.72
CA ILE A 178 -9.81 17.23 0.68
C ILE A 178 -9.88 18.75 0.90
N VAL A 179 -11.08 19.30 1.14
CA VAL A 179 -11.28 20.74 1.38
C VAL A 179 -10.54 21.22 2.63
N ASN A 180 -10.62 20.47 3.73
CA ASN A 180 -9.92 20.80 4.96
C ASN A 180 -8.40 20.84 4.76
N ARG A 181 -7.86 19.96 3.90
CA ARG A 181 -6.44 19.96 3.59
C ARG A 181 -6.04 21.17 2.74
N MET A 182 -6.78 21.45 1.67
CA MET A 182 -6.52 22.61 0.78
C MET A 182 -6.64 23.94 1.54
N GLY A 183 -7.65 24.09 2.39
CA GLY A 183 -7.83 25.31 3.20
C GLY A 183 -6.69 25.55 4.21
N ASN A 184 -6.05 24.48 4.71
CA ASN A 184 -4.88 24.60 5.57
C ASN A 184 -3.57 24.91 4.81
N GLU A 185 -3.50 24.60 3.51
CA GLU A 185 -2.34 24.96 2.66
C GLU A 185 -2.39 26.43 2.20
N GLU A 186 -3.56 27.03 2.02
CA GLU A 186 -3.69 28.46 1.67
C GLU A 186 -3.39 29.43 2.84
N LEU A 187 -3.36 28.93 4.07
CA LEU A 187 -3.12 29.70 5.30
C LEU A 187 -1.65 29.66 5.79
N LYS A 188 -0.73 29.06 5.04
CA LYS A 188 0.72 29.05 5.31
C LYS A 188 1.47 29.93 4.32
#